data_AF-A0A7J8J3M6-F1
#
_entry.id   AF-A0A7J8J3M6-F1
#
_cell.length_a   1.000
_cell.length_b   1.000
_cell.length_c   1.000
_cell.angle_alpha   90.00
_cell.angle_beta   90.00
_cell.angle_gamma   90.00
#
_symmetry.space_group_name_H-M   'P 1'
#
loop_
_entity.id
_entity.type
_entity.pdbx_description
1 polymer ?
#
loop_
_entity_poly.entity_id
_entity_poly.type
_entity_poly.pdbx_seq_one_letter_code
_entity_poly.pdbx_strand_id
1 'polypeptide(L)'
;MSTLPGLRGCGDIGAISLPKLHSLQSQLRLDLEAVDGVIFQLRAKQCVVCGEQARGTVLQPCQHRVLCEPCVASAPECPYCEGQPLQW
;
A
#
# COMPACT_ATOMS: atom_id res chain seq x y z
N MET A 1 -3.55 -17.00 -15.04
CA MET A 1 -2.87 -15.98 -15.88
C MET A 1 -3.86 -14.84 -16.04
N SER A 2 -3.83 -13.89 -15.12
CA SER A 2 -4.85 -12.84 -15.01
C SER A 2 -4.50 -11.70 -15.96
N THR A 3 -4.88 -11.84 -17.22
CA THR A 3 -4.76 -10.77 -18.21
C THR A 3 -5.78 -9.70 -17.82
N LEU A 4 -5.32 -8.58 -17.26
CA LEU A 4 -6.13 -7.37 -17.11
C LEU A 4 -6.68 -6.99 -18.50
N PRO A 5 -7.98 -7.11 -18.75
CA PRO A 5 -8.54 -6.81 -20.06
C PRO A 5 -8.68 -5.29 -20.16
N GLY A 6 -7.78 -4.62 -20.88
CA GLY A 6 -8.00 -3.18 -21.09
C GLY A 6 -6.91 -2.37 -21.76
N LEU A 7 -5.64 -2.79 -21.75
CA LEU A 7 -4.55 -1.98 -22.30
C LEU A 7 -3.88 -2.69 -23.48
N ARG A 8 -4.67 -2.97 -24.52
CA ARG A 8 -4.13 -3.13 -25.87
C ARG A 8 -3.47 -1.79 -26.20
N GLY A 9 -2.19 -1.81 -26.57
CA GLY A 9 -1.29 -0.65 -26.56
C GLY A 9 -1.92 0.64 -27.09
N CYS A 10 -1.54 1.75 -26.46
CA CYS A 10 -1.96 3.14 -26.70
C CYS A 10 -1.79 3.67 -28.15
N GLY A 11 -1.51 2.81 -29.13
CA GLY A 11 -1.28 3.19 -30.53
C GLY A 11 -2.48 3.84 -31.22
N ASP A 12 -3.72 3.50 -30.81
CA ASP A 12 -4.93 3.94 -31.50
C ASP A 12 -5.76 4.98 -30.72
N ILE A 13 -5.25 5.56 -29.63
CA ILE A 13 -6.02 6.52 -28.80
C ILE A 13 -6.51 7.72 -29.64
N GLY A 14 -5.72 8.16 -30.62
CA GLY A 14 -6.11 9.22 -31.56
C GLY A 14 -7.25 8.87 -32.52
N ALA A 15 -7.60 7.58 -32.67
CA ALA A 15 -8.69 7.10 -33.52
C ALA A 15 -10.00 6.83 -32.74
N ILE A 16 -9.98 6.96 -31.41
CA ILE A 16 -11.15 6.72 -30.55
C ILE A 16 -11.99 7.99 -30.44
N SER A 17 -13.32 7.85 -30.50
CA SER A 17 -14.23 8.97 -30.32
C SER A 17 -14.14 9.58 -28.91
N LEU A 18 -14.29 10.91 -28.83
CA LEU A 18 -14.20 11.66 -27.57
C LEU A 18 -15.09 11.11 -26.43
N PRO A 19 -16.36 10.69 -26.67
CA PRO A 19 -17.18 10.11 -25.60
C PRO A 19 -16.58 8.82 -25.03
N LYS A 20 -16.03 7.96 -25.90
CA LYS A 20 -15.42 6.70 -25.48
C LYS A 20 -14.08 6.94 -24.76
N LEU A 21 -13.33 7.98 -25.14
CA LEU A 21 -12.15 8.43 -24.40
C LEU A 21 -12.53 8.90 -22.98
N HIS A 22 -13.61 9.66 -22.81
CA HIS A 22 -14.07 10.07 -21.48
C HIS A 22 -14.55 8.89 -20.62
N SER A 23 -15.26 7.93 -21.21
CA SER A 23 -15.63 6.70 -20.50
C SER A 23 -14.39 5.93 -20.04
N LEU A 24 -13.40 5.77 -20.93
CA LEU A 24 -12.14 5.10 -20.60
C LEU A 24 -11.37 5.86 -19.51
N GLN A 25 -11.27 7.18 -19.61
CA GLN A 25 -10.64 8.03 -18.60
C GLN A 25 -11.28 7.86 -17.22
N SER A 26 -12.62 7.86 -17.18
CA SER A 26 -13.36 7.68 -15.93
C SER A 26 -13.13 6.29 -15.34
N GLN A 27 -13.16 5.24 -16.18
CA GLN A 27 -12.90 3.87 -15.75
C GLN A 27 -11.49 3.71 -15.19
N LEU A 28 -10.47 4.18 -15.91
CA LEU A 28 -9.08 4.09 -15.46
C LEU A 28 -8.86 4.83 -14.14
N ARG A 29 -9.53 5.96 -13.94
CA ARG A 29 -9.47 6.68 -12.66
C ARG A 29 -10.04 5.81 -11.52
N LEU A 30 -11.22 5.23 -11.71
CA LEU A 30 -11.83 4.35 -10.71
C LEU A 30 -10.98 3.10 -10.44
N ASP A 31 -10.40 2.50 -11.48
CA ASP A 31 -9.54 1.33 -11.36
C ASP A 31 -8.27 1.67 -10.57
N LEU A 32 -7.66 2.83 -10.83
CA LEU A 32 -6.51 3.32 -10.05
C LEU A 32 -6.88 3.58 -8.59
N GLU A 33 -8.02 4.22 -8.33
CA GLU A 33 -8.53 4.43 -6.97
C GLU A 33 -8.74 3.10 -6.23
N ALA A 34 -9.25 2.08 -6.91
CA ALA A 34 -9.41 0.74 -6.34
C ALA A 34 -8.06 0.07 -6.03
N VAL A 35 -7.08 0.19 -6.94
CA VAL A 35 -5.72 -0.32 -6.73
C VAL A 35 -5.06 0.36 -5.53
N ASP A 36 -5.15 1.68 -5.44
CA ASP A 36 -4.63 2.45 -4.31
C ASP A 36 -5.28 2.02 -2.99
N GLY A 37 -6.60 1.78 -3.00
CA GLY A 37 -7.32 1.23 -1.86
C GLY A 37 -6.76 -0.13 -1.41
N VAL A 38 -6.51 -1.05 -2.35
CA VAL A 38 -5.93 -2.36 -2.05
C VAL A 38 -4.49 -2.24 -1.53
N ILE A 39 -3.67 -1.39 -2.15
CA ILE A 39 -2.30 -1.11 -1.69
C ILE A 39 -2.31 -0.57 -0.26
N PHE A 40 -3.21 0.38 0.05
CA PHE A 40 -3.35 0.93 1.39
C PHE A 40 -3.71 -0.16 2.40
N GLN A 41 -4.69 -1.02 2.09
CA GLN A 41 -5.10 -2.13 2.95
C GLN A 41 -3.97 -3.15 3.17
N LEU A 42 -3.18 -3.45 2.14
CA LEU A 42 -2.01 -4.32 2.25
C LEU A 42 -0.93 -3.69 3.13
N ARG A 43 -0.57 -2.43 2.90
CA ARG A 43 0.41 -1.69 3.71
C ARG A 43 -0.03 -1.52 5.17
N ALA A 44 -1.33 -1.36 5.42
CA ALA A 44 -1.87 -1.28 6.78
C ALA A 44 -1.60 -2.56 7.59
N LYS A 45 -1.43 -3.71 6.93
CA LYS A 45 -1.14 -5.01 7.56
C LYS A 45 0.36 -5.34 7.56
N GLN A 46 1.17 -4.61 6.79
CA GLN A 46 2.61 -4.86 6.62
C GLN A 46 3.47 -4.03 7.57
N CYS A 47 4.65 -4.54 7.91
CA CYS A 47 5.67 -3.88 8.70
C CYS A 47 6.00 -2.51 8.12
N VAL A 48 6.01 -1.47 8.96
CA VAL A 48 6.28 -0.09 8.50
C VAL A 48 7.74 0.13 8.07
N VAL A 49 8.66 -0.74 8.47
CA VAL A 49 10.10 -0.62 8.13
C VAL A 49 10.41 -1.33 6.81
N CYS A 50 10.12 -2.62 6.70
CA CYS A 50 10.45 -3.38 5.48
C CYS A 50 9.35 -3.38 4.43
N GLY A 51 8.08 -3.17 4.80
CA GLY A 51 6.95 -3.23 3.86
C GLY A 51 6.67 -4.62 3.27
N GLU A 52 7.44 -5.64 3.60
CA GLU A 52 7.33 -6.96 2.96
C GLU A 52 6.56 -7.98 3.80
N GLN A 53 6.73 -7.94 5.13
CA GLN A 53 6.15 -8.92 6.06
C GLN A 53 5.00 -8.34 6.86
N ALA A 54 4.06 -9.18 7.31
CA ALA A 54 2.96 -8.75 8.15
C ALA A 54 3.45 -8.23 9.52
N ARG A 55 2.71 -7.28 10.11
CA ARG A 55 2.96 -6.80 11.49
C ARG A 55 2.63 -7.94 12.46
N GLY A 56 3.64 -8.52 13.10
CA GLY A 56 3.46 -9.69 13.96
C GLY A 56 3.57 -9.37 15.44
N THR A 57 4.49 -8.46 15.79
CA THR A 57 4.97 -8.30 17.15
C THR A 57 4.49 -7.01 17.79
N VAL A 58 4.05 -7.10 19.05
CA VAL A 58 3.72 -5.95 19.89
C VAL A 58 5.04 -5.41 20.43
N LEU A 59 5.36 -4.15 20.11
CA LEU A 59 6.47 -3.46 20.75
C LEU A 59 6.12 -3.20 22.22
N GLN A 60 7.02 -3.53 23.13
CA GLN A 60 6.90 -3.18 24.54
C GLN A 60 7.90 -2.07 24.87
N PRO A 61 7.52 -1.09 25.71
CA PRO A 61 6.25 -0.96 26.45
C PRO A 61 5.07 -0.30 25.71
N CYS A 62 5.27 0.30 24.53
CA CYS A 62 4.26 1.15 23.87
C CYS A 62 3.03 0.42 23.30
N GLN A 63 3.03 -0.91 23.27
CA GLN A 63 1.97 -1.77 22.75
C GLN A 63 1.63 -1.59 21.25
N HIS A 64 2.47 -0.89 20.49
CA HIS A 64 2.28 -0.71 19.05
C HIS A 64 2.67 -1.96 18.25
N ARG A 65 1.77 -2.41 17.37
CA ARG A 65 2.02 -3.50 16.41
C ARG A 65 2.32 -2.92 15.04
N VAL A 66 3.55 -2.45 14.84
CA VAL A 66 3.95 -1.76 13.60
C VAL A 66 5.07 -2.47 12.85
N LEU A 67 5.72 -3.45 13.49
CA LEU A 67 6.86 -4.18 12.93
C LEU A 67 6.59 -5.69 12.81
N CYS A 68 7.32 -6.34 11.93
CA CYS A 68 7.41 -7.81 11.86
C CYS A 68 8.51 -8.33 12.81
N GLU A 69 8.48 -9.64 13.14
CA GLU A 69 9.48 -10.28 14.04
C GLU A 69 10.95 -10.00 13.66
N PRO A 70 11.38 -10.07 12.39
CA PRO A 70 12.77 -9.76 12.03
C PRO A 70 13.16 -8.30 12.28
N CYS A 71 12.24 -7.36 12.01
CA CYS A 71 12.50 -5.94 12.20
C CYS A 71 12.58 -5.59 13.68
N VAL A 72 11.72 -6.14 14.55
CA VAL A 72 11.81 -5.91 16.00
C VAL A 72 13.08 -6.51 16.62
N ALA A 73 13.55 -7.65 16.12
CA ALA A 73 14.78 -8.28 16.61
C ALA A 73 16.04 -7.45 16.29
N SER A 74 15.96 -6.60 15.26
CA SER A 74 17.09 -5.76 14.80
C SER A 74 17.23 -4.43 15.57
N ALA A 75 16.61 -4.32 16.74
CA ALA A 75 16.61 -3.17 17.65
C ALA A 75 16.02 -1.87 17.09
N PRO A 76 14.71 -1.80 16.82
CA PRO A 76 14.04 -0.55 16.47
C PRO A 76 13.35 0.09 17.67
N GLU A 77 13.58 1.38 17.82
CA GLU A 77 12.64 2.29 18.46
C GLU A 77 11.30 2.30 17.70
N CYS A 78 10.18 2.46 18.42
CA CYS A 78 8.89 2.50 17.76
C CYS A 78 8.78 3.81 16.96
N PRO A 79 8.60 3.77 15.62
CA PRO A 79 8.58 4.98 14.77
C PRO A 79 7.37 5.89 15.02
N TYR A 80 6.40 5.43 15.81
CA TYR A 80 5.28 6.25 16.28
C TYR A 80 5.54 6.89 17.66
N CYS A 81 6.50 6.37 18.42
CA CYS A 81 6.83 6.85 19.76
C CYS A 81 8.07 7.75 19.79
N GLU A 82 8.72 7.99 18.65
CA GLU A 82 9.86 8.90 18.41
C GLU A 82 10.22 9.76 19.64
N GLY A 83 11.02 9.20 20.55
CA GLY A 83 11.66 9.96 21.63
C GLY A 83 10.96 10.05 23.01
N GLN A 84 9.85 9.37 23.29
CA GLN A 84 9.35 9.30 24.67
C GLN A 84 9.86 8.04 25.39
N PRO A 85 10.80 8.16 26.35
CA PRO A 85 11.12 7.03 27.22
C PRO A 85 9.86 6.71 27.99
N LEU A 86 9.35 5.49 27.80
CA LEU A 86 8.26 4.97 28.61
C LEU A 86 8.81 4.84 30.03
N GLN A 87 8.55 5.87 30.85
CA GLN A 87 8.84 5.85 32.27
C GLN A 87 7.95 4.78 32.88
N TRP A 88 8.64 3.83 33.52
CA TRP A 88 8.15 2.66 34.23
C TRP A 88 7.13 3.01 35.30
#